data_AF-A0A974BQ41-F1
#
_entry.id   AF-A0A974BQ41-F1
#
_cell.length_a   1.000
_cell.length_b   1.000
_cell.length_c   1.000
_cell.angle_alpha   90.00
_cell.angle_beta   90.00
_cell.angle_gamma   90.00
#
_symmetry.space_group_name_H-M   'P 1'
#
loop_
_entity.id
_entity.type
_entity.pdbx_description
1 polymer ?
#
loop_
_entity_poly.entity_id
_entity_poly.type
_entity_poly.pdbx_seq_one_letter_code
_entity_poly.pdbx_strand_id
1 'polypeptide(L)'
;MSSCALLPTGLLKQIDAGGNKFLSGANSNDDIFCLNQDATTSPVTSLPYVHIDGKLKHYACGPFGCWGVNSANEIYYHNQMTPNACQGTSWTRVDGSLIMVEVGTDGSVFGVNADGSVYKRVGICPKNPRRTSWIQIDVCNSFKYVSHDSGFLWLISHNGMSLGVNMLIPCCPICYKAN
;
A
#
# COMPACT_ATOMS: atom_id res chain seq x y z
N MET A 1 8.23 -27.73 8.92
CA MET A 1 8.48 -26.90 7.72
C MET A 1 7.13 -26.64 7.09
N SER A 2 6.71 -25.37 6.97
CA SER A 2 5.47 -25.04 6.27
C SER A 2 5.72 -25.18 4.76
N SER A 3 5.02 -26.09 4.10
CA SER A 3 5.11 -26.29 2.65
C SER A 3 4.37 -25.17 1.92
N CYS A 4 4.97 -24.60 0.88
CA CYS A 4 4.27 -23.71 -0.04
C CYS A 4 3.18 -24.52 -0.78
N ALA A 5 1.92 -24.11 -0.66
CA ALA A 5 0.80 -24.73 -1.37
C ALA A 5 0.44 -23.89 -2.60
N LEU A 6 0.53 -24.48 -3.79
CA LEU A 6 -0.01 -23.88 -5.00
C LEU A 6 -1.53 -24.11 -4.99
N LEU A 7 -2.29 -23.06 -4.71
CA LEU A 7 -3.74 -23.10 -4.85
C LEU A 7 -4.09 -22.71 -6.30
N PRO A 8 -4.93 -23.50 -7.00
CA PRO A 8 -5.19 -23.36 -8.44
C PRO A 8 -5.97 -22.09 -8.84
N THR A 9 -6.21 -21.17 -7.91
CA THR A 9 -7.10 -20.01 -8.09
C THR A 9 -6.48 -18.73 -7.53
N GLY A 10 -6.41 -17.70 -8.38
CA GLY A 10 -5.89 -16.38 -8.05
C GLY A 10 -4.93 -15.89 -9.13
N LEU A 11 -5.38 -14.97 -9.98
CA LEU A 11 -4.56 -14.34 -11.02
C LEU A 11 -4.31 -12.88 -10.65
N LEU A 12 -3.72 -12.65 -9.48
CA LEU A 12 -3.26 -11.32 -9.11
C LEU A 12 -1.95 -11.01 -9.84
N LYS A 13 -1.82 -9.78 -10.35
CA LYS A 13 -0.54 -9.25 -10.86
C LYS A 13 0.27 -8.58 -9.76
N GLN A 14 -0.39 -8.16 -8.69
CA GLN A 14 0.21 -7.51 -7.53
C GLN A 14 -0.56 -7.94 -6.27
N ILE A 15 0.18 -8.12 -5.18
CA ILE A 15 -0.34 -8.43 -3.84
C ILE A 15 0.40 -7.58 -2.82
N ASP A 16 -0.28 -7.24 -1.74
CA ASP A 16 0.26 -6.58 -0.56
C ASP A 16 -0.23 -7.26 0.73
N ALA A 17 0.64 -7.29 1.74
CA ALA A 17 0.45 -7.94 3.02
C ALA A 17 0.62 -6.99 4.22
N GLY A 18 0.55 -5.66 4.01
CA GLY A 18 0.64 -4.68 5.10
C GLY A 18 -0.68 -4.51 5.87
N GLY A 19 -1.79 -5.10 5.40
CA GLY A 19 -3.07 -5.11 6.09
C GLY A 19 -3.04 -5.85 7.44
N ASN A 20 -3.94 -5.50 8.36
CA ASN A 20 -4.06 -6.18 9.66
C ASN A 20 -4.61 -7.61 9.48
N LYS A 21 -3.70 -8.56 9.27
CA LYS A 21 -3.98 -9.99 9.02
C LYS A 21 -4.80 -10.27 7.76
N PHE A 22 -5.01 -9.31 6.88
CA PHE A 22 -5.68 -9.53 5.60
C PHE A 22 -4.71 -9.21 4.45
N LEU A 23 -4.92 -9.83 3.30
CA LEU A 23 -4.17 -9.54 2.07
C LEU A 23 -5.00 -8.67 1.14
N SER A 24 -4.32 -7.90 0.30
CA SER A 24 -4.96 -7.10 -0.74
C SER A 24 -4.19 -7.22 -2.06
N GLY A 25 -4.83 -6.95 -3.19
CA GLY A 25 -4.12 -6.97 -4.46
C GLY A 25 -5.02 -6.68 -5.65
N ALA A 26 -4.42 -6.68 -6.83
CA ALA A 26 -5.10 -6.41 -8.09
C ALA A 26 -4.73 -7.43 -9.16
N ASN A 27 -5.66 -7.71 -10.08
CA ASN A 27 -5.43 -8.60 -11.23
C ASN A 27 -4.98 -7.84 -12.49
N SER A 28 -4.82 -8.55 -13.60
CA SER A 28 -4.45 -7.95 -14.90
C SER A 28 -5.46 -6.95 -15.45
N ASN A 29 -6.73 -7.06 -15.06
CA ASN A 29 -7.83 -6.19 -15.49
C ASN A 29 -8.06 -5.01 -14.52
N ASP A 30 -7.14 -4.77 -13.58
CA ASP A 30 -7.25 -3.81 -12.49
C ASP A 30 -8.40 -4.08 -11.51
N ASP A 31 -9.04 -5.26 -11.54
CA ASP A 31 -10.00 -5.65 -10.50
C ASP A 31 -9.27 -5.81 -9.17
N ILE A 32 -9.90 -5.31 -8.11
CA ILE A 32 -9.33 -5.26 -6.76
C ILE A 32 -9.88 -6.42 -5.95
N PHE A 33 -9.01 -7.11 -5.23
CA PHE A 33 -9.40 -8.20 -4.35
C PHE A 33 -8.74 -8.07 -2.98
N CYS A 34 -9.38 -8.67 -1.99
CA CYS A 34 -8.77 -8.89 -0.69
C CYS A 34 -9.08 -10.30 -0.15
N LEU A 35 -8.34 -10.70 0.87
CA LEU A 35 -8.51 -11.98 1.55
C LEU A 35 -8.56 -11.77 3.07
N ASN A 36 -9.66 -12.18 3.69
CA ASN A 36 -9.87 -12.06 5.14
C ASN A 36 -8.92 -12.96 5.95
N GLN A 37 -8.76 -12.64 7.24
CA GLN A 37 -7.79 -13.29 8.12
C GLN A 37 -7.94 -14.81 8.25
N ASP A 38 -9.16 -15.34 8.12
CA ASP A 38 -9.40 -16.79 8.24
C ASP A 38 -8.59 -17.57 7.20
N ALA A 39 -8.42 -16.99 6.00
CA ALA A 39 -7.67 -17.60 4.92
C ALA A 39 -6.17 -17.22 4.88
N THR A 40 -5.72 -16.25 5.68
CA THR A 40 -4.30 -15.83 5.75
C THR A 40 -3.58 -16.37 6.99
N THR A 41 -4.34 -16.70 8.05
CA THR A 41 -3.78 -17.14 9.34
C THR A 41 -3.91 -18.64 9.59
N SER A 42 -4.64 -19.36 8.74
CA SER A 42 -4.84 -20.80 8.84
C SER A 42 -4.61 -21.47 7.47
N PRO A 43 -4.16 -22.74 7.44
CA PRO A 43 -4.11 -23.50 6.20
C PRO A 43 -5.51 -23.64 5.59
N VAL A 44 -5.65 -23.29 4.31
CA VAL A 44 -6.91 -23.39 3.56
C VAL A 44 -6.71 -24.17 2.27
N THR A 45 -7.78 -24.80 1.79
CA THR A 45 -7.79 -25.57 0.53
C THR A 45 -8.26 -24.76 -0.67
N SER A 46 -8.81 -23.57 -0.44
CA SER A 46 -9.20 -22.59 -1.46
C SER A 46 -9.03 -21.16 -0.92
N LEU A 47 -8.89 -20.19 -1.82
CA LEU A 47 -8.76 -18.78 -1.47
C LEU A 47 -10.09 -18.06 -1.70
N PRO A 48 -10.85 -17.73 -0.64
CA PRO A 48 -12.09 -16.96 -0.75
C PRO A 48 -11.81 -15.47 -0.99
N TYR A 49 -11.30 -15.13 -2.17
CA TYR A 49 -11.09 -13.74 -2.56
C TYR A 49 -12.41 -12.96 -2.55
N VAL A 50 -12.40 -11.80 -1.90
CA VAL A 50 -13.49 -10.84 -1.91
C VAL A 50 -13.19 -9.78 -2.94
N HIS A 51 -14.08 -9.62 -3.92
CA HIS A 51 -13.99 -8.52 -4.90
C HIS A 51 -14.33 -7.19 -4.24
N ILE A 52 -13.56 -6.15 -4.55
CA ILE A 52 -13.79 -4.78 -4.07
C ILE A 52 -14.13 -3.91 -5.28
N ASP A 53 -15.19 -3.10 -5.15
CA ASP A 53 -15.60 -2.19 -6.21
C ASP A 53 -14.51 -1.14 -6.51
N GLY A 54 -14.26 -0.92 -7.80
CA GLY A 54 -13.25 0.00 -8.30
C GLY A 54 -12.26 -0.68 -9.24
N LYS A 55 -11.29 0.10 -9.72
CA LYS A 55 -10.21 -0.37 -10.60
C LYS A 55 -8.88 0.23 -10.17
N LEU A 56 -7.94 -0.61 -9.76
CA LEU A 56 -6.59 -0.20 -9.37
C LEU A 56 -5.54 -1.12 -9.99
N LYS A 57 -4.43 -0.54 -10.43
CA LYS A 57 -3.28 -1.29 -10.92
C LYS A 57 -2.30 -1.67 -9.81
N HIS A 58 -2.36 -0.97 -8.67
CA HIS A 58 -1.56 -1.23 -7.48
C HIS A 58 -2.35 -0.83 -6.24
N TYR A 59 -2.37 -1.69 -5.23
CA TYR A 59 -3.13 -1.51 -4.00
C TYR A 59 -2.35 -2.05 -2.80
N ALA A 60 -2.13 -1.19 -1.81
CA ALA A 60 -1.32 -1.48 -0.63
C ALA A 60 -2.03 -0.99 0.63
N CYS A 61 -1.90 -1.74 1.72
CA CYS A 61 -2.66 -1.58 2.94
C CYS A 61 -1.73 -1.41 4.14
N GLY A 62 -2.21 -0.67 5.14
CA GLY A 62 -1.50 -0.51 6.41
C GLY A 62 -2.44 -0.25 7.58
N PRO A 63 -1.92 0.19 8.73
CA PRO A 63 -2.71 0.30 9.97
C PRO A 63 -3.84 1.34 9.90
N PHE A 64 -3.75 2.32 8.99
CA PHE A 64 -4.70 3.43 8.89
C PHE A 64 -5.57 3.37 7.63
N GLY A 65 -5.60 2.21 6.97
CA GLY A 65 -6.32 1.99 5.73
C GLY A 65 -5.40 1.68 4.56
N CYS A 66 -5.97 1.68 3.36
CA CYS A 66 -5.26 1.30 2.15
C CYS A 66 -5.19 2.45 1.16
N TRP A 67 -4.18 2.37 0.31
CA TRP A 67 -3.91 3.32 -0.75
C TRP A 67 -3.77 2.57 -2.05
N GLY A 68 -4.25 3.19 -3.13
CA GLY A 68 -4.17 2.59 -4.44
C GLY A 68 -4.03 3.63 -5.54
N VAL A 69 -3.55 3.15 -6.68
CA VAL A 69 -3.48 3.94 -7.92
C VAL A 69 -4.16 3.21 -9.06
N ASN A 70 -4.90 3.94 -9.90
CA ASN A 70 -5.55 3.38 -11.09
C ASN A 70 -4.66 3.49 -12.35
N SER A 71 -5.15 2.99 -13.48
CA SER A 71 -4.45 3.05 -14.77
C SER A 71 -4.17 4.48 -15.26
N ALA A 72 -4.99 5.45 -14.85
CA ALA A 72 -4.81 6.88 -15.11
C ALA A 72 -3.84 7.58 -14.13
N ASN A 73 -3.15 6.83 -13.27
CA ASN A 73 -2.26 7.31 -12.19
C ASN A 73 -2.97 8.10 -11.08
N GLU A 74 -4.31 8.08 -11.03
CA GLU A 74 -5.06 8.75 -9.97
C GLU A 74 -4.93 7.98 -8.65
N ILE A 75 -4.83 8.72 -7.55
CA ILE A 75 -4.59 8.17 -6.22
C ILE A 75 -5.90 8.07 -5.45
N TYR A 76 -6.11 6.94 -4.78
CA TYR A 76 -7.27 6.69 -3.94
C TYR A 76 -6.85 6.23 -2.55
N TYR A 77 -7.54 6.75 -1.55
CA TYR A 77 -7.49 6.26 -0.18
C TYR A 77 -8.78 5.48 0.11
N HIS A 78 -8.63 4.32 0.73
CA HIS A 78 -9.71 3.41 1.10
C HIS A 78 -9.68 3.13 2.59
N ASN A 79 -10.82 3.20 3.27
CA ASN A 79 -10.91 3.01 4.72
C ASN A 79 -12.09 2.11 5.15
N GLN A 80 -12.15 1.85 6.47
CA GLN A 80 -13.13 1.00 7.15
C GLN A 80 -13.01 -0.52 6.89
N MET A 81 -11.79 -1.03 6.70
CA MET A 81 -11.53 -2.47 6.63
C MET A 81 -11.23 -3.04 8.03
N THR A 82 -11.59 -4.30 8.24
CA THR A 82 -11.22 -5.08 9.42
C THR A 82 -10.62 -6.42 9.00
N PRO A 83 -9.96 -7.18 9.90
CA PRO A 83 -9.41 -8.49 9.54
C PRO A 83 -10.43 -9.47 8.94
N ASN A 84 -11.71 -9.38 9.33
CA ASN A 84 -12.80 -10.24 8.83
C ASN A 84 -13.68 -9.57 7.76
N ALA A 85 -13.41 -8.31 7.44
CA ALA A 85 -14.12 -7.54 6.42
C ALA A 85 -13.11 -6.64 5.69
N CYS A 86 -12.27 -7.26 4.87
CA CYS A 86 -11.17 -6.62 4.17
C CYS A 86 -11.61 -5.71 3.01
N GLN A 87 -12.89 -5.74 2.63
CA GLN A 87 -13.40 -5.02 1.46
C GLN A 87 -13.57 -3.51 1.68
N GLY A 88 -13.59 -3.03 2.92
CA GLY A 88 -13.83 -1.61 3.21
C GLY A 88 -15.18 -1.10 2.69
N THR A 89 -15.42 0.20 2.85
CA THR A 89 -16.70 0.80 2.45
C THR A 89 -16.59 2.22 1.90
N SER A 90 -15.44 2.89 2.05
CA SER A 90 -15.34 4.32 1.77
C SER A 90 -14.06 4.67 1.02
N TRP A 91 -14.25 5.08 -0.23
CA TRP A 91 -13.23 5.56 -1.15
C TRP A 91 -13.14 7.08 -1.14
N THR A 92 -11.94 7.61 -1.28
CA THR A 92 -11.70 9.05 -1.45
C THR A 92 -10.57 9.26 -2.45
N ARG A 93 -10.84 10.01 -3.53
CA ARG A 93 -9.80 10.45 -4.45
C ARG A 93 -8.86 11.43 -3.74
N VAL A 94 -7.56 11.27 -3.97
CA VAL A 94 -6.50 12.09 -3.38
C VAL A 94 -5.73 12.77 -4.50
N ASP A 95 -5.46 14.07 -4.33
CA ASP A 95 -4.69 14.83 -5.32
C ASP A 95 -3.26 14.29 -5.46
N GLY A 96 -2.77 14.34 -6.70
CA GLY A 96 -1.46 13.83 -7.11
C GLY A 96 -1.58 12.81 -8.25
N SER A 97 -0.43 12.33 -8.70
CA SER A 97 -0.33 11.31 -9.75
C SER A 97 0.82 10.36 -9.44
N LEU A 98 0.52 9.07 -9.28
CA LEU A 98 1.48 8.03 -8.91
C LEU A 98 1.28 6.78 -9.78
N ILE A 99 2.38 6.09 -10.10
CA ILE A 99 2.35 4.80 -10.81
C ILE A 99 2.29 3.62 -9.86
N MET A 100 2.72 3.80 -8.61
CA MET A 100 2.60 2.83 -7.52
C MET A 100 2.63 3.53 -6.16
N VAL A 101 2.12 2.85 -5.14
CA VAL A 101 2.02 3.35 -3.77
C VAL A 101 2.23 2.21 -2.78
N GLU A 102 2.90 2.50 -1.68
CA GLU A 102 3.14 1.58 -0.57
C GLU A 102 2.78 2.20 0.77
N VAL A 103 2.41 1.34 1.71
CA VAL A 103 2.05 1.72 3.08
C VAL A 103 2.89 0.91 4.07
N GLY A 104 3.68 1.61 4.88
CA GLY A 104 4.49 0.99 5.93
C GLY A 104 3.68 0.58 7.15
N THR A 105 4.25 -0.29 7.98
CA THR A 105 3.66 -0.75 9.25
C THR A 105 3.44 0.37 10.27
N ASP A 106 4.16 1.48 10.14
CA ASP A 106 4.00 2.73 10.91
C ASP A 106 2.93 3.68 10.33
N GLY A 107 2.28 3.28 9.24
CA GLY A 107 1.31 4.07 8.50
C GLY A 107 1.93 5.12 7.57
N SER A 108 3.25 5.16 7.41
CA SER A 108 3.89 6.00 6.40
C SER A 108 3.42 5.59 5.00
N VAL A 109 3.18 6.56 4.12
CA VAL A 109 2.78 6.30 2.73
C VAL A 109 3.79 6.92 1.79
N PHE A 110 4.28 6.10 0.87
CA PHE A 110 5.22 6.49 -0.16
C PHE A 110 4.71 6.08 -1.53
N GLY A 111 5.18 6.75 -2.57
CA GLY A 111 4.88 6.33 -3.93
C GLY A 111 5.87 6.91 -4.92
N VAL A 112 5.78 6.40 -6.14
CA VAL A 112 6.60 6.83 -7.28
C VAL A 112 5.67 7.35 -8.37
N ASN A 113 6.01 8.46 -9.01
CA ASN A 113 5.25 9.00 -10.15
C ASN A 113 5.78 8.48 -11.50
N ALA A 114 5.16 8.89 -12.61
CA ALA A 114 5.55 8.44 -13.95
C ALA A 114 6.97 8.90 -14.36
N ASP A 115 7.49 9.97 -13.77
CA ASP A 115 8.85 10.46 -14.00
C ASP A 115 9.90 9.72 -13.15
N GLY A 116 9.45 8.79 -12.30
CA GLY A 116 10.30 8.07 -11.35
C GLY A 116 10.71 8.88 -10.12
N SER A 117 10.05 10.02 -9.87
CA SER A 117 10.22 10.81 -8.66
C SER A 117 9.51 10.16 -7.47
N VAL A 118 10.16 10.18 -6.31
CA VAL A 118 9.67 9.54 -5.07
C VAL A 118 8.99 10.57 -4.19
N TYR A 119 7.82 10.22 -3.65
CA TYR A 119 7.02 11.10 -2.79
C TYR A 119 6.66 10.43 -1.46
N LYS A 120 6.63 11.22 -0.39
CA LYS A 120 6.07 10.83 0.93
C LYS A 120 4.80 11.65 1.22
N ARG A 121 3.75 10.99 1.67
CA ARG A 121 2.56 11.67 2.21
C ARG A 121 2.85 12.16 3.63
N VAL A 122 2.69 13.45 3.90
CA VAL A 122 3.10 14.01 5.19
C VAL A 122 1.95 14.10 6.21
N GLY A 123 2.30 13.84 7.46
CA GLY A 123 1.46 14.03 8.63
C GLY A 123 0.38 12.97 8.87
N ILE A 124 0.40 11.85 8.12
CA ILE A 124 -0.50 10.72 8.39
C ILE A 124 -0.43 10.32 9.87
N CYS A 125 -1.60 10.12 10.48
CA CYS A 125 -1.76 9.62 11.85
C CYS A 125 -3.16 9.02 12.02
N PRO A 126 -3.45 8.29 13.10
CA PRO A 126 -4.76 7.70 13.33
C PRO A 126 -5.93 8.70 13.24
N LYS A 127 -5.73 9.93 13.75
CA LYS A 127 -6.75 10.99 13.73
C LYS A 127 -6.93 11.64 12.34
N ASN A 128 -5.90 11.58 11.49
CA ASN A 128 -5.89 12.19 10.17
C ASN A 128 -5.19 11.24 9.18
N PRO A 129 -5.86 10.13 8.77
CA PRO A 129 -5.19 9.05 8.05
C PRO A 129 -4.90 9.39 6.58
N ARG A 130 -5.57 10.41 6.03
CA ARG A 130 -5.39 10.85 4.63
C ARG A 130 -4.36 11.98 4.50
N ARG A 131 -4.46 12.99 5.39
CA ARG A 131 -3.84 14.33 5.25
C ARG A 131 -3.91 14.85 3.80
N THR A 132 -3.24 15.96 3.48
CA THR A 132 -3.46 16.63 2.18
C THR A 132 -2.20 16.76 1.33
N SER A 133 -1.01 16.68 1.90
CA SER A 133 0.21 17.10 1.21
C SER A 133 1.17 15.95 0.94
N TRP A 134 1.78 15.98 -0.25
CA TRP A 134 2.94 15.17 -0.63
C TRP A 134 4.20 16.03 -0.53
N ILE A 135 5.31 15.43 -0.13
CA ILE A 135 6.65 16.00 -0.30
C ILE A 135 7.44 15.10 -1.25
N GLN A 136 8.18 15.70 -2.17
CA GLN A 136 9.15 14.96 -2.98
C GLN A 136 10.38 14.67 -2.12
N ILE A 137 10.89 13.45 -2.21
CA ILE A 137 12.17 13.07 -1.60
C ILE A 137 13.22 13.27 -2.68
N ASP A 138 14.21 14.12 -2.37
CA ASP A 138 15.32 14.34 -3.28
C ASP A 138 16.25 13.13 -3.26
N VAL A 139 16.13 12.33 -4.30
CA VAL A 139 16.98 11.18 -4.60
C VAL A 139 17.51 11.38 -6.02
N CYS A 140 18.82 11.34 -6.21
CA CYS A 140 19.48 11.74 -7.46
C CYS A 140 19.19 10.81 -8.68
N ASN A 141 18.25 9.88 -8.57
CA ASN A 141 17.94 8.87 -9.58
C ASN A 141 16.41 8.73 -9.77
N SER A 142 16.00 8.11 -10.89
CA SER A 142 14.61 7.75 -11.12
C SER A 142 14.33 6.31 -10.67
N PHE A 143 13.20 6.13 -10.02
CA PHE A 143 12.79 4.85 -9.45
C PHE A 143 11.52 4.32 -10.10
N LYS A 144 11.32 3.01 -9.98
CA LYS A 144 10.14 2.30 -10.48
C LYS A 144 9.29 1.77 -9.34
N TYR A 145 9.92 1.36 -8.24
CA TYR A 145 9.26 0.85 -7.04
C TYR A 145 9.87 1.47 -5.79
N VAL A 146 9.03 1.67 -4.78
CA VAL A 146 9.42 2.05 -3.42
C VAL A 146 8.78 1.06 -2.44
N SER A 147 9.41 0.78 -1.32
CA SER A 147 8.80 0.16 -0.14
C SER A 147 9.41 0.78 1.12
N HIS A 148 8.69 0.73 2.23
CA HIS A 148 9.14 1.31 3.50
C HIS A 148 8.76 0.43 4.67
N ASP A 149 9.72 0.15 5.53
CA ASP A 149 9.46 -0.46 6.83
C ASP A 149 10.51 -0.02 7.86
N SER A 150 10.09 0.12 9.11
CA SER A 150 10.98 0.35 10.26
C SER A 150 11.99 1.51 10.07
N GLY A 151 11.58 2.58 9.39
CA GLY A 151 12.41 3.76 9.12
C GLY A 151 13.36 3.61 7.93
N PHE A 152 13.32 2.52 7.19
CA PHE A 152 14.12 2.32 5.99
C PHE A 152 13.26 2.44 4.73
N LEU A 153 13.72 3.26 3.79
CA LEU A 153 13.15 3.38 2.46
C LEU A 153 13.98 2.53 1.48
N TRP A 154 13.32 1.62 0.78
CA TRP A 154 13.92 0.77 -0.23
C TRP A 154 13.41 1.17 -1.60
N LEU A 155 14.32 1.38 -2.53
CA LEU A 155 14.01 1.87 -3.86
C LEU A 155 14.60 0.94 -4.92
N ILE A 156 13.86 0.70 -6.00
CA ILE A 156 14.32 -0.07 -7.16
C ILE A 156 14.20 0.82 -8.40
N SER A 157 15.32 1.03 -9.09
CA SER A 157 15.38 1.82 -10.31
C SER A 157 14.86 1.05 -11.53
N HIS A 158 14.70 1.76 -12.66
CA HIS A 158 14.28 1.16 -13.93
C HIS A 158 15.24 0.09 -14.46
N ASN A 159 16.54 0.17 -14.11
CA ASN A 159 17.56 -0.82 -14.47
C ASN A 159 17.81 -1.87 -13.37
N GLY A 160 16.97 -1.92 -12.32
CA GLY A 160 17.05 -2.94 -11.28
C GLY A 160 18.09 -2.68 -10.18
N MET A 161 18.71 -1.50 -10.14
CA MET A 161 19.57 -1.11 -9.02
C MET A 161 18.72 -0.83 -7.78
N SER A 162 19.19 -1.29 -6.62
CA SER A 162 18.55 -1.02 -5.33
C SER A 162 19.27 0.07 -4.54
N LEU A 163 18.50 0.90 -3.83
CA LEU A 163 19.01 1.90 -2.90
C LEU A 163 18.24 1.80 -1.57
N GLY A 164 18.97 1.74 -0.46
CA GLY A 164 18.42 1.82 0.89
C GLY A 164 18.74 3.17 1.52
N VAL A 165 17.74 3.87 2.05
CA VAL A 165 17.90 5.17 2.71
C VAL A 165 17.30 5.10 4.11
N ASN A 166 18.06 5.50 5.12
CA ASN A 166 17.55 5.63 6.48
C ASN A 166 16.73 6.93 6.59
N MET A 167 15.44 6.79 6.81
CA MET A 167 14.49 7.87 6.97
C MET A 167 14.28 8.14 8.46
N LEU A 168 15.06 9.07 9.03
CA LEU A 168 14.85 9.56 10.40
C LEU A 168 13.62 10.48 10.54
N ILE A 169 12.62 10.35 9.66
CA ILE A 169 11.42 11.20 9.69
C ILE A 169 10.33 10.45 10.45
N PRO A 170 10.11 10.73 11.76
CA PRO A 170 9.04 10.10 12.51
C PRO A 170 7.67 10.38 11.87
N CYS A 171 6.80 9.37 11.89
CA CYS A 171 5.38 9.59 11.65
C CYS A 171 4.83 10.61 12.64
N CYS A 172 4.42 11.77 12.11
CA CYS A 172 3.70 12.83 12.83
C CYS A 172 4.34 13.34 14.15
N PRO A 173 5.16 14.41 14.12
CA PRO A 173 5.61 15.09 15.35
C PRO A 173 4.47 15.66 16.21
N ILE A 174 3.27 15.81 15.62
CA ILE A 174 2.13 16.53 16.20
C ILE A 174 1.32 15.65 17.18
N CYS A 175 1.54 14.33 17.21
CA CYS A 175 0.79 13.42 18.09
C CYS A 175 1.39 13.25 19.50
N TYR A 176 2.58 13.76 19.79
CA TYR A 176 3.18 13.75 21.14
C TYR A 176 2.61 14.80 22.11
N LYS A 177 1.61 15.59 21.67
CA LYS A 177 0.87 16.51 22.53
C LYS A 177 -0.62 16.21 22.48
N ALA A 178 -1.05 15.19 23.21
CA ALA A 178 -2.39 15.12 23.74
C ALA A 178 -2.26 14.60 25.18
N ASN A 179 -2.53 15.50 26.12
CA ASN A 179 -2.62 15.23 27.55
C ASN A 179 -3.61 14.11 27.85
#